data_AF-A0A9E5V1Z9-F1
#
_entry.id   AF-A0A9E5V1Z9-F1
#
_cell.length_a   1.000
_cell.length_b   1.000
_cell.length_c   1.000
_cell.angle_alpha   90.00
_cell.angle_beta   90.00
_cell.angle_gamma   90.00
#
_symmetry.space_group_name_H-M   'P 1'
#
loop_
_entity.id
_entity.type
_entity.pdbx_description
1 polymer ?
#
loop_
_entity_poly.entity_id
_entity_poly.type
_entity_poly.pdbx_seq_one_letter_code
_entity_poly.pdbx_strand_id
1 'polypeptide(L)'
;RPPGSRRWRSPLRRRSCPSLPRNSPIPVRMPQGERFFWMASRITDAVWKPPVQITGILTSALIARRIKGALLWGILATAVLGWILQISPPPSGIVALPQLPVDLVGQAFVGLGQINGANLTNFLAVTFVFLFVDLFDTVGTLSGVGIQAGMINERGELPRAGAAFMADAVGTTVGAILGTSTVTTFIESASGVSEGGRSGFTAVVTAGFFILSIFFIPLFSAIPGFATTAALVIVGVLMVGNVSGIRWSDPAESIPSFLTILVMPLSYSIAEGLAIGFITYPLIKAFQGKSHEISIAIWILAAVFVLRFILLGLGVA
;
A
#
# COMPACT_ATOMS: atom_id res chain seq x y z
N ARG A 1 3.69 -10.39 -60.03
CA ARG A 1 2.58 -10.76 -59.12
C ARG A 1 2.49 -12.30 -59.11
N PRO A 2 2.25 -12.98 -57.98
CA PRO A 2 2.01 -12.42 -56.66
C PRO A 2 3.10 -12.75 -55.61
N PRO A 3 3.04 -12.05 -54.47
CA PRO A 3 3.96 -12.12 -53.35
C PRO A 3 3.39 -13.00 -52.22
N GLY A 4 4.16 -13.22 -51.15
CA GLY A 4 3.56 -13.48 -49.83
C GLY A 4 4.04 -14.73 -49.10
N SER A 5 4.93 -14.54 -48.14
CA SER A 5 4.60 -14.79 -46.73
C SER A 5 5.83 -14.48 -45.87
N ARG A 6 5.93 -13.21 -45.45
CA ARG A 6 6.72 -12.85 -44.28
C ARG A 6 6.07 -13.58 -43.09
N ARG A 7 6.62 -14.73 -42.70
CA ARG A 7 6.34 -15.34 -41.40
C ARG A 7 6.92 -14.41 -40.34
N TRP A 8 6.06 -13.62 -39.74
CA TRP A 8 6.29 -12.93 -38.49
C TRP A 8 6.81 -13.94 -37.45
N ARG A 9 8.13 -13.97 -37.24
CA ARG A 9 8.71 -14.62 -36.06
C ARG A 9 8.43 -13.68 -34.89
N SER A 10 7.37 -13.96 -34.15
CA SER A 10 7.12 -13.41 -32.83
C SER A 10 8.35 -13.62 -31.94
N PRO A 11 8.95 -12.57 -31.35
CA PRO A 11 9.96 -12.75 -30.31
C PRO A 11 9.26 -12.94 -28.95
N LEU A 12 8.35 -13.91 -28.85
CA LEU A 12 7.89 -14.44 -27.56
C LEU A 12 8.81 -15.59 -27.17
N ARG A 13 10.12 -15.30 -27.04
CA ARG A 13 10.96 -16.11 -26.15
C ARG A 13 10.47 -15.79 -24.75
N ARG A 14 9.73 -16.74 -24.17
CA ARG A 14 9.54 -16.84 -22.72
C ARG A 14 10.91 -16.61 -22.09
N ARG A 15 11.14 -15.42 -21.52
CA ARG A 15 12.22 -15.21 -20.57
C ARG A 15 11.79 -16.00 -19.35
N SER A 16 12.20 -17.26 -19.32
CA SER A 16 12.18 -18.08 -18.12
C SER A 16 12.89 -17.26 -17.04
N CYS A 17 12.14 -16.81 -16.04
CA CYS A 17 12.75 -16.25 -14.84
C CYS A 17 13.80 -17.28 -14.36
N PRO A 18 15.04 -16.86 -14.07
CA PRO A 18 15.99 -17.73 -13.41
C PRO A 18 15.32 -18.25 -12.14
N SER A 19 15.34 -19.56 -11.92
CA SER A 19 14.84 -20.20 -10.71
C SER A 19 15.72 -19.76 -9.52
N LEU A 20 15.42 -18.58 -9.00
CA LEU A 20 16.07 -18.04 -7.81
C LEU A 20 15.64 -18.87 -6.59
N PRO A 21 16.55 -19.10 -5.63
CA PRO A 21 16.23 -19.85 -4.42
C PRO A 21 15.00 -19.24 -3.71
N ARG A 22 14.15 -20.13 -3.16
CA ARG A 22 12.82 -19.77 -2.64
C ARG A 22 12.81 -18.72 -1.50
N ASN A 23 13.96 -18.35 -0.95
CA ASN A 23 14.13 -17.37 0.15
C ASN A 23 15.08 -16.19 -0.18
N SER A 24 15.41 -15.91 -1.45
CA SER A 24 16.29 -14.76 -1.75
C SER A 24 15.56 -13.41 -1.54
N PRO A 25 16.19 -12.41 -0.89
CA PRO A 25 15.70 -11.03 -0.90
C PRO A 25 15.57 -10.52 -2.35
N ILE A 26 14.75 -9.48 -2.57
CA ILE A 26 14.55 -8.87 -3.90
C ILE A 26 15.92 -8.69 -4.55
N PRO A 27 16.21 -9.36 -5.68
CA PRO A 27 17.51 -9.19 -6.29
C PRO A 27 17.65 -7.73 -6.71
N VAL A 28 18.69 -7.09 -6.16
CA VAL A 28 18.94 -5.63 -6.18
C VAL A 28 18.93 -5.06 -7.62
N ARG A 29 19.11 -5.92 -8.63
CA ARG A 29 19.15 -5.60 -10.07
C ARG A 29 17.95 -6.08 -10.90
N MET A 30 16.74 -6.19 -10.35
CA MET A 30 15.55 -6.44 -11.19
C MET A 30 15.01 -5.15 -11.83
N PRO A 31 14.75 -5.14 -13.16
CA PRO A 31 13.98 -4.10 -13.83
C PRO A 31 12.60 -3.93 -13.19
N GLN A 32 12.10 -2.69 -13.10
CA GLN A 32 10.88 -2.34 -12.36
C GLN A 32 9.64 -3.16 -12.79
N GLY A 33 9.51 -3.49 -14.08
CA GLY A 33 8.43 -4.35 -14.61
C GLY A 33 8.55 -5.83 -14.24
N GLU A 34 9.76 -6.34 -13.98
CA GLU A 34 9.97 -7.73 -13.54
C GLU A 34 9.77 -7.90 -12.02
N ARG A 35 9.91 -6.81 -11.24
CA ARG A 35 9.73 -6.83 -9.78
C ARG A 35 8.29 -7.17 -9.38
N PHE A 36 7.29 -6.59 -10.05
CA PHE A 36 5.91 -6.92 -9.76
C PHE A 36 5.57 -8.33 -10.22
N PHE A 37 6.01 -8.79 -11.39
CA PHE A 37 5.77 -10.17 -11.82
C PHE A 37 6.44 -11.18 -10.87
N TRP A 38 7.63 -10.85 -10.37
CA TRP A 38 8.28 -11.61 -9.31
C TRP A 38 7.49 -11.57 -8.00
N MET A 39 7.00 -10.40 -7.56
CA MET A 39 6.18 -10.28 -6.35
C MET A 39 4.82 -10.99 -6.48
N ALA A 40 4.15 -10.83 -7.62
CA ALA A 40 2.89 -11.48 -7.95
C ALA A 40 3.06 -12.99 -8.05
N SER A 41 4.11 -13.49 -8.71
CA SER A 41 4.40 -14.93 -8.72
C SER A 41 4.72 -15.45 -7.32
N ARG A 42 5.41 -14.69 -6.46
CA ARG A 42 5.62 -15.04 -5.04
C ARG A 42 4.34 -15.06 -4.23
N ILE A 43 3.44 -14.09 -4.41
CA ILE A 43 2.11 -14.07 -3.78
C ILE A 43 1.32 -15.29 -4.25
N THR A 44 1.35 -15.56 -5.55
CA THR A 44 0.66 -16.71 -6.15
C THR A 44 1.22 -18.00 -5.55
N ASP A 45 2.53 -18.22 -5.60
CA ASP A 45 3.21 -19.38 -5.02
C ASP A 45 2.97 -19.54 -3.51
N ALA A 46 2.88 -18.43 -2.77
CA ALA A 46 2.55 -18.45 -1.35
C ALA A 46 1.09 -18.85 -1.12
N VAL A 47 0.15 -18.30 -1.88
CA VAL A 47 -1.28 -18.62 -1.83
C VAL A 47 -1.55 -20.08 -2.22
N TRP A 48 -0.77 -20.65 -3.13
CA TRP A 48 -0.90 -22.05 -3.55
C TRP A 48 -0.31 -23.06 -2.56
N LYS A 49 0.33 -22.63 -1.46
CA LYS A 49 0.81 -23.56 -0.44
C LYS A 49 -0.39 -24.18 0.31
N PRO A 50 -0.44 -25.52 0.47
CA PRO A 50 -1.51 -26.19 1.21
C PRO A 50 -1.85 -25.59 2.58
N PRO A 51 -0.88 -25.23 3.45
CA PRO A 51 -1.21 -24.61 4.74
C PRO A 51 -1.94 -23.26 4.57
N VAL A 52 -1.60 -22.45 3.57
CA VAL A 52 -2.19 -21.12 3.33
C VAL A 52 -3.63 -21.22 2.86
N GLN A 53 -3.96 -22.22 2.04
CA GLN A 53 -5.32 -22.42 1.55
C GLN A 53 -6.27 -22.86 2.68
N ILE A 54 -5.83 -23.82 3.50
CA ILE A 54 -6.62 -24.36 4.61
C ILE A 54 -6.86 -23.28 5.66
N THR A 55 -5.82 -22.54 6.04
CA THR A 55 -5.95 -21.47 7.04
C THR A 55 -6.58 -20.22 6.48
N GLY A 56 -6.45 -19.94 5.18
CA GLY A 56 -7.17 -18.86 4.50
C GLY A 56 -8.68 -19.05 4.63
N ILE A 57 -9.18 -20.26 4.35
CA ILE A 57 -10.60 -20.62 4.53
C ILE A 57 -11.00 -20.53 6.01
N LEU A 58 -10.15 -21.02 6.92
CA LEU A 58 -10.38 -20.88 8.37
C LEU A 58 -10.48 -19.41 8.77
N THR A 59 -9.58 -18.55 8.30
CA THR A 59 -9.54 -17.12 8.60
C THR A 59 -10.79 -16.44 8.05
N SER A 60 -11.19 -16.74 6.81
CA SER A 60 -12.45 -16.26 6.22
C SER A 60 -13.66 -16.72 7.03
N ALA A 61 -13.68 -17.96 7.52
CA ALA A 61 -14.76 -18.46 8.38
C ALA A 61 -14.79 -17.78 9.76
N LEU A 62 -13.62 -17.51 10.37
CA LEU A 62 -13.51 -16.77 11.63
C LEU A 62 -13.98 -15.32 11.48
N ILE A 63 -13.68 -14.68 10.34
CA ILE A 63 -14.17 -13.35 9.99
C ILE A 63 -15.67 -13.36 9.76
N ALA A 64 -16.20 -14.36 9.03
CA ALA A 64 -17.64 -14.52 8.85
C ALA A 64 -18.38 -14.71 10.18
N ARG A 65 -17.74 -15.36 11.15
CA ARG A 65 -18.23 -15.50 12.54
C ARG A 65 -17.98 -14.29 13.44
N ARG A 66 -17.42 -13.19 12.91
CA ARG A 66 -17.09 -11.96 13.63
C ARG A 66 -16.25 -12.19 14.89
N ILE A 67 -15.32 -13.14 14.84
CA ILE A 67 -14.43 -13.41 15.98
C ILE A 67 -13.34 -12.34 16.04
N LYS A 68 -13.17 -11.73 17.22
CA LYS A 68 -12.15 -10.71 17.46
C LYS A 68 -10.75 -11.30 17.24
N GLY A 69 -9.93 -10.60 16.45
CA GLY A 69 -8.57 -11.05 16.11
C GLY A 69 -8.51 -12.17 15.07
N ALA A 70 -9.56 -12.39 14.27
CA ALA A 70 -9.59 -13.45 13.26
C ALA A 70 -8.38 -13.44 12.32
N LEU A 71 -7.90 -12.27 11.89
CA LEU A 71 -6.67 -12.13 11.09
C LEU A 71 -5.44 -12.68 11.82
N LEU A 72 -5.29 -12.37 13.11
CA LEU A 72 -4.16 -12.80 13.92
C LEU A 72 -4.17 -14.31 14.16
N TRP A 73 -5.35 -14.88 14.44
CA TRP A 73 -5.54 -16.33 14.52
C TRP A 73 -5.21 -17.02 13.19
N GLY A 74 -5.56 -16.40 12.06
CA GLY A 74 -5.20 -16.86 10.73
C GLY A 74 -3.69 -16.93 10.52
N ILE A 75 -2.97 -15.85 10.82
CA ILE A 75 -1.51 -15.80 10.71
C ILE A 75 -0.86 -16.85 11.62
N LEU A 76 -1.29 -16.94 12.88
CA LEU A 76 -0.76 -17.91 13.85
C LEU A 76 -1.00 -19.36 13.42
N ALA A 77 -2.22 -19.70 13.01
CA ALA A 77 -2.55 -21.04 12.53
C ALA A 77 -1.69 -21.42 11.31
N THR A 78 -1.47 -20.48 10.40
CA THR A 78 -0.65 -20.70 9.20
C THR A 78 0.83 -20.84 9.54
N ALA A 79 1.33 -20.05 10.50
CA ALA A 79 2.70 -20.13 10.98
C ALA A 79 2.98 -21.48 11.67
N VAL A 80 2.08 -21.89 12.59
CA VAL A 80 2.19 -23.16 13.32
C VAL A 80 2.14 -24.36 12.37
N LEU A 81 1.21 -24.38 11.42
CA LEU A 81 1.20 -25.42 10.38
C LEU A 81 2.47 -25.38 9.52
N GLY A 82 2.99 -24.19 9.21
CA GLY A 82 4.25 -24.02 8.51
C GLY A 82 5.45 -24.61 9.24
N TRP A 83 5.47 -24.52 10.58
CA TRP A 83 6.51 -25.12 11.43
C TRP A 83 6.34 -26.63 11.56
N ILE A 84 5.12 -27.12 11.77
CA ILE A 84 4.82 -28.57 11.88
C ILE A 84 5.17 -29.30 10.59
N LEU A 85 4.85 -28.72 9.43
CA LEU A 85 5.15 -29.28 8.12
C LEU A 85 6.61 -29.06 7.68
N GLN A 86 7.45 -28.47 8.54
CA GLN A 86 8.85 -28.13 8.26
C GLN A 86 9.07 -27.28 6.99
N ILE A 87 8.07 -26.48 6.60
CA ILE A 87 8.16 -25.57 5.46
C ILE A 87 8.92 -24.29 5.86
N SER A 88 8.94 -23.97 7.16
CA SER A 88 9.66 -22.84 7.75
C SER A 88 10.35 -23.31 9.04
N PRO A 89 11.58 -22.84 9.34
CA PRO A 89 12.22 -23.15 10.61
C PRO A 89 11.38 -22.61 11.78
N PRO A 90 11.31 -23.34 12.91
CA PRO A 90 10.67 -22.87 14.13
C PRO A 90 11.47 -21.69 14.72
N PRO A 91 10.84 -20.88 15.60
CA PRO A 91 11.52 -19.76 16.25
C PRO A 91 12.77 -20.23 17.02
N SER A 92 13.88 -19.52 16.79
CA SER A 92 15.16 -19.76 17.48
C SER A 92 15.17 -19.29 18.94
N GLY A 93 14.18 -18.49 19.34
CA GLY A 93 13.95 -18.00 20.68
C GLY A 93 12.62 -17.25 20.78
N ILE A 94 12.21 -16.92 22.00
CA ILE A 94 10.95 -16.20 22.24
C ILE A 94 11.21 -14.71 22.49
N VAL A 95 12.26 -14.40 23.26
CA VAL A 95 12.63 -13.03 23.66
C VAL A 95 14.10 -12.78 23.33
N ALA A 96 14.41 -11.63 22.75
CA ALA A 96 15.77 -11.14 22.59
C ALA A 96 15.86 -9.65 22.94
N LEU A 97 17.07 -9.23 23.35
CA LEU A 97 17.39 -7.81 23.46
C LEU A 97 17.41 -7.20 22.05
N PRO A 98 16.61 -6.16 21.81
CA PRO A 98 16.54 -5.56 20.48
C PRO A 98 17.82 -4.80 20.16
N GLN A 99 18.30 -4.98 18.94
CA GLN A 99 19.38 -4.19 18.39
C GLN A 99 18.79 -3.04 17.60
N LEU A 100 19.35 -1.84 17.75
CA LEU A 100 18.95 -0.71 16.93
C LEU A 100 19.34 -0.99 15.48
N PRO A 101 18.44 -0.73 14.51
CA PRO A 101 18.74 -0.91 13.09
C PRO A 101 19.65 0.23 12.60
N VAL A 102 20.94 0.16 12.99
CA VAL A 102 21.97 1.16 12.67
C VAL A 102 22.14 1.40 11.17
N ASP A 103 21.81 0.41 10.34
CA ASP A 103 21.92 0.51 8.89
C ASP A 103 20.75 1.27 8.26
N LEU A 104 19.60 1.39 8.95
CA LEU A 104 18.38 2.03 8.44
C LEU A 104 18.18 3.44 8.99
N VAL A 105 18.53 3.65 10.26
CA VAL A 105 18.38 4.96 10.91
C VAL A 105 19.26 5.99 10.20
N GLY A 106 18.66 7.09 9.75
CA GLY A 106 19.36 8.16 9.05
C GLY A 106 19.58 7.93 7.55
N GLN A 107 19.12 6.81 6.98
CA GLN A 107 19.19 6.57 5.52
C GLN A 107 18.46 7.65 4.71
N ALA A 108 17.43 8.28 5.28
CA ALA A 108 16.75 9.42 4.67
C ALA A 108 17.73 10.58 4.37
N PHE A 109 18.67 10.87 5.27
CA PHE A 109 19.69 11.93 5.06
C PHE A 109 20.72 11.53 4.00
N VAL A 110 21.10 10.25 3.96
CA VAL A 110 21.99 9.72 2.91
C VAL A 110 21.33 9.87 1.54
N GLY A 111 20.04 9.53 1.43
CA GLY A 111 19.25 9.70 0.20
C GLY A 111 19.15 11.16 -0.24
N LEU A 112 18.92 12.08 0.70
CA LEU A 112 18.92 13.53 0.43
C LEU A 112 20.28 14.03 -0.07
N GLY A 113 21.38 13.51 0.47
CA GLY A 113 22.74 13.85 0.03
C GLY A 113 23.12 13.34 -1.36
N GLN A 114 22.36 12.40 -1.92
CA GLN A 114 22.55 11.85 -3.27
C GLN A 114 21.77 12.61 -4.35
N ILE A 115 21.05 13.67 -3.99
CA ILE A 115 20.31 14.50 -4.95
C ILE A 115 21.30 15.35 -5.76
N ASN A 116 21.27 15.20 -7.08
CA ASN A 116 22.05 15.94 -8.07
C ASN A 116 21.13 16.52 -9.16
N GLY A 117 21.66 17.36 -10.04
CA GLY A 117 20.85 18.01 -11.09
C GLY A 117 20.16 17.03 -12.06
N ALA A 118 20.67 15.80 -12.18
CA ALA A 118 20.09 14.77 -13.05
C ALA A 118 18.90 14.03 -12.43
N ASN A 119 18.87 13.86 -11.10
CA ASN A 119 17.79 13.16 -10.40
C ASN A 119 16.82 14.10 -9.67
N LEU A 120 17.12 15.40 -9.55
CA LEU A 120 16.30 16.38 -8.85
C LEU A 120 14.85 16.43 -9.38
N THR A 121 14.68 16.42 -10.70
CA THR A 121 13.34 16.44 -11.33
C THR A 121 12.54 15.20 -10.96
N ASN A 122 13.16 14.01 -11.01
CA ASN A 122 12.52 12.75 -10.64
C ASN A 122 12.22 12.68 -9.15
N PHE A 123 13.15 13.13 -8.30
CA PHE A 123 12.96 13.21 -6.85
C PHE A 123 11.80 14.13 -6.49
N LEU A 124 11.76 15.35 -7.04
CA LEU A 124 10.66 16.30 -6.81
C LEU A 124 9.34 15.72 -7.30
N ALA A 125 9.30 15.17 -8.51
CA ALA A 125 8.11 14.56 -9.07
C ALA A 125 7.58 13.46 -8.13
N VAL A 126 8.40 12.47 -7.78
CA VAL A 126 8.01 11.36 -6.90
C VAL A 126 7.59 11.86 -5.52
N THR A 127 8.31 12.82 -4.94
CA THR A 127 7.98 13.40 -3.64
C THR A 127 6.63 14.09 -3.66
N PHE A 128 6.33 14.89 -4.70
CA PHE A 128 5.03 15.53 -4.85
C PHE A 128 3.92 14.50 -5.01
N VAL A 129 4.13 13.44 -5.80
CA VAL A 129 3.16 12.36 -5.90
C VAL A 129 2.88 11.81 -4.51
N PHE A 130 3.90 11.26 -3.83
CA PHE A 130 3.72 10.63 -2.53
C PHE A 130 3.13 11.57 -1.48
N LEU A 131 3.47 12.86 -1.49
CA LEU A 131 2.88 13.85 -0.59
C LEU A 131 1.36 13.94 -0.77
N PHE A 132 0.88 14.04 -2.02
CA PHE A 132 -0.56 14.11 -2.25
C PHE A 132 -1.24 12.77 -2.01
N VAL A 133 -0.58 11.65 -2.34
CA VAL A 133 -1.10 10.32 -2.02
C VAL A 133 -1.28 10.15 -0.52
N ASP A 134 -0.25 10.47 0.26
CA ASP A 134 -0.26 10.41 1.73
C ASP A 134 -1.32 11.34 2.31
N LEU A 135 -1.38 12.59 1.84
CA LEU A 135 -2.42 13.54 2.24
C LEU A 135 -3.84 13.00 1.98
N PHE A 136 -4.10 12.46 0.78
CA PHE A 136 -5.43 11.96 0.44
C PHE A 136 -5.76 10.64 1.13
N ASP A 137 -4.78 9.79 1.40
CA ASP A 137 -4.96 8.55 2.18
C ASP A 137 -5.33 8.89 3.63
N THR A 138 -4.63 9.87 4.23
CA THR A 138 -4.93 10.40 5.56
C THR A 138 -6.30 11.10 5.58
N VAL A 139 -6.64 11.93 4.59
CA VAL A 139 -7.98 12.55 4.48
C VAL A 139 -9.06 11.47 4.39
N GLY A 140 -8.89 10.49 3.49
CA GLY A 140 -9.87 9.45 3.23
C GLY A 140 -10.07 8.56 4.46
N THR A 141 -8.97 8.15 5.08
CA THR A 141 -9.01 7.31 6.28
C THR A 141 -9.56 8.05 7.49
N LEU A 142 -9.10 9.28 7.77
CA LEU A 142 -9.66 10.09 8.85
C LEU A 142 -11.14 10.35 8.66
N SER A 143 -11.58 10.67 7.44
CA SER A 143 -13.00 10.89 7.15
C SER A 143 -13.81 9.62 7.33
N GLY A 144 -13.34 8.48 6.82
CA GLY A 144 -14.01 7.19 6.95
C GLY A 144 -14.14 6.75 8.41
N VAL A 145 -13.03 6.78 9.15
CA VAL A 145 -13.02 6.45 10.59
C VAL A 145 -13.82 7.48 11.40
N GLY A 146 -13.73 8.76 11.07
CA GLY A 146 -14.44 9.85 11.72
C GLY A 146 -15.96 9.75 11.59
N ILE A 147 -16.45 9.38 10.41
CA ILE A 147 -17.87 9.07 10.18
C ILE A 147 -18.30 7.90 11.07
N GLN A 148 -17.53 6.80 11.07
CA GLN A 148 -17.85 5.61 11.87
C GLN A 148 -17.75 5.86 13.39
N ALA A 149 -16.90 6.81 13.80
CA ALA A 149 -16.77 7.24 15.18
C ALA A 149 -17.89 8.18 15.65
N GLY A 150 -18.69 8.71 14.72
CA GLY A 150 -19.63 9.80 15.01
C GLY A 150 -18.92 11.10 15.42
N MET A 151 -17.72 11.33 14.89
CA MET A 151 -16.89 12.51 15.20
C MET A 151 -17.04 13.63 14.16
N ILE A 152 -17.78 13.43 13.08
CA ILE A 152 -18.06 14.47 12.09
C ILE A 152 -19.06 15.49 12.66
N ASN A 153 -18.74 16.77 12.52
CA ASN A 153 -19.62 17.85 12.98
C ASN A 153 -20.85 18.02 12.05
N GLU A 154 -21.81 18.85 12.45
CA GLU A 154 -23.03 19.14 11.67
C GLU A 154 -22.76 19.72 10.26
N ARG A 155 -21.55 20.25 10.04
CA ARG A 155 -21.10 20.79 8.74
C ARG A 155 -20.44 19.75 7.84
N GLY A 156 -20.35 18.50 8.28
CA GLY A 156 -19.67 17.44 7.54
C GLY A 156 -18.14 17.47 7.66
N GLU A 157 -17.59 18.25 8.58
CA GLU A 157 -16.15 18.43 8.77
C GLU A 157 -15.64 17.64 9.97
N LEU A 158 -14.39 17.19 9.87
CA LEU A 158 -13.71 16.51 10.97
C LEU A 158 -13.12 17.55 11.93
N PRO A 159 -13.61 17.64 13.18
CA PRO A 159 -13.11 18.61 14.14
C PRO A 159 -11.63 18.34 14.40
N ARG A 160 -10.83 19.41 14.42
CA ARG A 160 -9.36 19.34 14.62
C ARG A 160 -8.63 18.54 13.53
N ALA A 161 -9.14 18.52 12.29
CA ALA A 161 -8.45 17.92 11.15
C ALA A 161 -6.97 18.36 11.05
N GLY A 162 -6.67 19.65 11.28
CA GLY A 162 -5.29 20.15 11.28
C GLY A 162 -4.37 19.48 12.32
N ALA A 163 -4.88 19.13 13.51
CA ALA A 163 -4.10 18.40 14.51
C ALA A 163 -3.87 16.93 14.09
N ALA A 164 -4.84 16.32 13.42
CA ALA A 164 -4.70 14.97 12.87
C ALA A 164 -3.66 14.94 11.74
N PHE A 165 -3.69 15.90 10.81
CA PHE A 165 -2.66 16.05 9.77
C PHE A 165 -1.29 16.36 10.35
N MET A 166 -1.20 17.13 11.44
CA MET A 166 0.07 17.38 12.11
C MET A 166 0.64 16.10 12.73
N ALA A 167 -0.20 15.27 13.35
CA ALA A 167 0.23 13.98 13.91
C ALA A 167 0.75 13.03 12.83
N ASP A 168 0.07 12.98 11.69
CA ASP A 168 0.48 12.21 10.51
C ASP A 168 1.81 12.71 9.93
N ALA A 169 1.95 14.02 9.71
CA ALA A 169 3.19 14.63 9.21
C ALA A 169 4.39 14.39 10.14
N VAL A 170 4.19 14.51 11.46
CA VAL A 170 5.23 14.19 12.46
C VAL A 170 5.55 12.71 12.43
N GLY A 171 4.54 11.83 12.37
CA GLY A 171 4.71 10.38 12.29
C GLY A 171 5.51 9.95 11.06
N THR A 172 5.16 10.45 9.88
CA THR A 172 5.86 10.19 8.62
C THR A 172 7.29 10.74 8.64
N THR A 173 7.51 11.95 9.15
CA THR A 173 8.86 12.54 9.21
C THR A 173 9.77 11.78 10.17
N VAL A 174 9.28 11.47 11.38
CA VAL A 174 10.05 10.69 12.37
C VAL A 174 10.26 9.27 11.88
N GLY A 175 9.26 8.65 11.26
CA GLY A 175 9.36 7.33 10.64
C GLY A 175 10.45 7.27 9.57
N ALA A 176 10.49 8.24 8.66
CA ALA A 176 11.52 8.34 7.63
C ALA A 176 12.93 8.47 8.24
N ILE A 177 13.09 9.26 9.32
CA ILE A 177 14.38 9.40 10.03
C ILE A 177 14.80 8.07 10.66
N LEU A 178 13.85 7.31 11.22
CA LEU A 178 14.08 5.98 11.79
C LEU A 178 14.28 4.88 10.74
N GLY A 179 14.18 5.22 9.45
CA GLY A 179 14.44 4.31 8.33
C GLY A 179 13.24 3.49 7.85
N THR A 180 12.01 3.85 8.25
CA THR A 180 10.79 3.24 7.71
C THR A 180 10.24 4.06 6.53
N SER A 181 9.30 3.47 5.79
CA SER A 181 8.51 4.17 4.77
C SER A 181 7.52 5.15 5.41
N THR A 182 6.72 5.85 4.62
CA THR A 182 5.66 6.74 5.12
C THR A 182 4.74 6.00 6.09
N VAL A 183 4.37 6.65 7.20
CA VAL A 183 3.52 6.08 8.24
C VAL A 183 2.17 6.75 8.11
N THR A 184 1.10 5.99 7.92
CA THR A 184 -0.24 6.55 7.70
C THR A 184 -1.27 6.00 8.70
N THR A 185 -2.41 6.67 8.78
CA THR A 185 -3.58 6.21 9.54
C THR A 185 -4.17 4.92 8.94
N PHE A 186 -4.56 3.98 9.79
CA PHE A 186 -5.01 2.64 9.35
C PHE A 186 -6.55 2.55 9.39
N ILE A 187 -7.18 2.32 8.23
CA ILE A 187 -8.66 2.32 8.08
C ILE A 187 -9.34 1.23 8.90
N GLU A 188 -8.67 0.11 9.14
CA GLU A 188 -9.17 -1.02 9.91
C GLU A 188 -9.34 -0.66 11.39
N SER A 189 -8.72 0.44 11.85
CA SER A 189 -8.96 1.01 13.18
C SER A 189 -10.42 1.42 13.37
N ALA A 190 -11.19 1.58 12.29
CA ALA A 190 -12.62 1.81 12.36
C ALA A 190 -13.37 0.65 13.05
N SER A 191 -12.86 -0.58 12.97
CA SER A 191 -13.37 -1.70 13.76
C SER A 191 -13.17 -1.49 15.27
N GLY A 192 -11.99 -0.98 15.68
CA GLY A 192 -11.72 -0.63 17.08
C GLY A 192 -12.59 0.53 17.59
N VAL A 193 -12.89 1.50 16.72
CA VAL A 193 -13.82 2.58 17.00
C VAL A 193 -15.25 2.07 17.17
N SER A 194 -15.68 1.11 16.33
CA SER A 194 -17.02 0.50 16.41
C SER A 194 -17.23 -0.29 17.71
N GLU A 195 -16.15 -0.82 18.28
CA GLU A 195 -16.14 -1.51 19.58
C GLU A 195 -16.01 -0.52 20.78
N GLY A 196 -16.01 0.79 20.53
CA GLY A 196 -16.03 1.83 21.57
C GLY A 196 -14.69 2.55 21.81
N GLY A 197 -13.62 2.23 21.07
CA GLY A 197 -12.31 2.88 21.18
C GLY A 197 -12.27 4.29 20.59
N ARG A 198 -12.84 5.28 21.27
CA ARG A 198 -12.99 6.67 20.76
C ARG A 198 -12.06 7.70 21.39
N SER A 199 -11.43 7.42 22.53
CA SER A 199 -10.63 8.39 23.30
C SER A 199 -9.15 8.47 22.89
N GLY A 200 -8.71 7.66 21.92
CA GLY A 200 -7.29 7.53 21.54
C GLY A 200 -6.43 6.73 22.54
N PHE A 201 -6.93 6.47 23.75
CA PHE A 201 -6.21 5.64 24.73
C PHE A 201 -5.93 4.23 24.21
N THR A 202 -6.86 3.66 23.43
CA THR A 202 -6.67 2.38 22.74
C THR A 202 -5.48 2.40 21.78
N ALA A 203 -5.27 3.52 21.07
CA ALA A 203 -4.13 3.69 20.18
C ALA A 203 -2.81 3.80 20.97
N VAL A 204 -2.80 4.51 22.10
CA VAL A 204 -1.62 4.62 22.98
C VAL A 204 -1.24 3.26 23.58
N VAL A 205 -2.22 2.50 24.07
CA VAL A 205 -2.00 1.14 24.57
C VAL A 205 -1.45 0.24 23.46
N THR A 206 -2.01 0.34 22.25
CA THR A 206 -1.53 -0.40 21.08
C THR A 206 -0.09 -0.04 20.73
N ALA A 207 0.27 1.26 20.74
CA ALA A 207 1.63 1.72 20.53
C ALA A 207 2.60 1.17 21.60
N GLY A 208 2.17 1.13 22.87
CA GLY A 208 2.93 0.50 23.96
C GLY A 208 3.18 -0.99 23.73
N PHE A 209 2.16 -1.73 23.24
CA PHE A 209 2.34 -3.12 22.85
C PHE A 209 3.26 -3.30 21.65
N PHE A 210 3.24 -2.39 20.67
CA PHE A 210 4.22 -2.42 19.58
C PHE A 210 5.64 -2.16 20.06
N ILE A 211 5.86 -1.27 21.03
CA ILE A 211 7.16 -1.09 21.67
C ILE A 211 7.58 -2.37 22.40
N LEU A 212 6.67 -3.01 23.14
CA LEU A 212 6.95 -4.27 23.81
C LEU A 212 7.22 -5.42 22.81
N SER A 213 6.58 -5.38 21.63
CA SER A 213 6.73 -6.39 20.58
C SER A 213 8.16 -6.50 20.05
N ILE A 214 8.95 -5.42 20.17
CA ILE A 214 10.36 -5.37 19.78
C ILE A 214 11.20 -6.41 20.53
N PHE A 215 10.86 -6.73 21.79
CA PHE A 215 11.54 -7.79 22.55
C PHE A 215 11.22 -9.20 22.01
N PHE A 216 10.10 -9.35 21.31
CA PHE A 216 9.62 -10.61 20.72
C PHE A 216 9.96 -10.73 19.23
N ILE A 217 10.89 -9.91 18.71
CA ILE A 217 11.40 -10.01 17.32
C ILE A 217 11.81 -11.44 16.92
N PRO A 218 12.48 -12.26 17.76
CA PRO A 218 12.81 -13.65 17.38
C PRO A 218 11.58 -14.51 17.08
N LEU A 219 10.48 -14.25 17.78
CA LEU A 219 9.21 -14.94 17.56
C LEU A 219 8.52 -14.44 16.29
N PHE A 220 8.45 -13.12 16.09
CA PHE A 220 7.79 -12.54 14.91
C PHE A 220 8.58 -12.77 13.62
N SER A 221 9.91 -12.80 13.67
CA SER A 221 10.75 -13.10 12.50
C SER A 221 10.67 -14.57 12.07
N ALA A 222 10.26 -15.47 12.97
CA ALA A 222 10.00 -16.88 12.65
C ALA A 222 8.67 -17.11 11.93
N ILE A 223 7.78 -16.11 11.91
CA ILE A 223 6.53 -16.17 11.15
C ILE A 223 6.89 -16.11 9.66
N PRO A 224 6.59 -17.15 8.89
CA PRO A 224 6.96 -17.16 7.48
C PRO A 224 6.14 -16.14 6.69
N GLY A 225 6.77 -15.48 5.71
CA GLY A 225 6.08 -14.48 4.87
C GLY A 225 4.88 -15.01 4.07
N PHE A 226 4.77 -16.33 3.84
CA PHE A 226 3.57 -16.90 3.23
C PHE A 226 2.36 -16.91 4.18
N ALA A 227 2.58 -16.90 5.51
CA ALA A 227 1.49 -16.85 6.50
C ALA A 227 0.82 -15.47 6.52
N THR A 228 1.60 -14.40 6.38
CA THR A 228 1.07 -13.03 6.31
C THR A 228 0.35 -12.76 4.99
N THR A 229 0.71 -13.47 3.91
CA THR A 229 0.08 -13.33 2.59
C THR A 229 -1.43 -13.60 2.64
N ALA A 230 -1.89 -14.62 3.38
CA ALA A 230 -3.31 -14.92 3.54
C ALA A 230 -4.10 -13.76 4.18
N ALA A 231 -3.51 -13.17 5.24
CA ALA A 231 -4.10 -12.04 5.92
C ALA A 231 -4.14 -10.80 5.01
N LEU A 232 -3.07 -10.54 4.24
CA LEU A 232 -3.02 -9.42 3.30
C LEU A 232 -4.08 -9.51 2.20
N VAL A 233 -4.37 -10.72 1.69
CA VAL A 233 -5.46 -10.91 0.71
C VAL A 233 -6.81 -10.52 1.31
N ILE A 234 -7.07 -10.98 2.55
CA ILE A 234 -8.32 -10.67 3.25
C ILE A 234 -8.42 -9.17 3.58
N VAL A 235 -7.33 -8.56 4.03
CA VAL A 235 -7.26 -7.10 4.24
C VAL A 235 -7.58 -6.36 2.94
N GLY A 236 -7.04 -6.81 1.80
CA GLY A 236 -7.40 -6.28 0.49
C GLY A 236 -8.90 -6.38 0.19
N VAL A 237 -9.54 -7.51 0.52
CA VAL A 237 -11.01 -7.68 0.39
C VAL A 237 -11.77 -6.67 1.24
N LEU A 238 -11.32 -6.43 2.49
CA LEU A 238 -11.94 -5.44 3.37
C LEU A 238 -11.79 -4.02 2.80
N MET A 239 -10.62 -3.68 2.26
CA MET A 239 -10.35 -2.37 1.65
C MET A 239 -11.13 -2.14 0.35
N VAL A 240 -11.38 -3.19 -0.46
CA VAL A 240 -12.25 -3.09 -1.65
C VAL A 240 -13.67 -2.70 -1.27
N GLY A 241 -14.12 -2.94 -0.03
CA GLY A 241 -15.39 -2.43 0.48
C GLY A 241 -15.55 -0.91 0.29
N ASN A 242 -14.47 -0.13 0.42
CA ASN A 242 -14.52 1.33 0.26
C ASN A 242 -14.84 1.77 -1.19
N VAL A 243 -14.59 0.90 -2.17
CA VAL A 243 -14.92 1.14 -3.58
C VAL A 243 -16.45 1.27 -3.77
N SER A 244 -17.24 0.70 -2.85
CA SER A 244 -18.71 0.86 -2.85
C SER A 244 -19.18 2.29 -2.54
N GLY A 245 -18.34 3.12 -1.89
CA GLY A 245 -18.66 4.52 -1.58
C GLY A 245 -18.56 5.47 -2.78
N ILE A 246 -18.05 4.99 -3.92
CA ILE A 246 -17.90 5.78 -5.14
C ILE A 246 -19.27 5.96 -5.81
N ARG A 247 -19.59 7.18 -6.26
CA ARG A 247 -20.84 7.44 -7.00
C ARG A 247 -20.73 6.91 -8.43
N TRP A 248 -20.94 5.60 -8.58
CA TRP A 248 -20.88 4.90 -9.87
C TRP A 248 -21.86 5.42 -10.92
N SER A 249 -22.93 6.11 -10.50
CA SER A 249 -23.90 6.74 -11.38
C SER A 249 -23.41 8.01 -12.08
N ASP A 250 -22.36 8.68 -11.57
CA ASP A 250 -21.80 9.88 -12.20
C ASP A 250 -20.51 9.54 -12.97
N PRO A 251 -20.49 9.67 -14.31
CA PRO A 251 -19.29 9.44 -15.13
C PRO A 251 -18.08 10.29 -14.71
N ALA A 252 -18.30 11.48 -14.13
CA ALA A 252 -17.23 12.34 -13.65
C ALA A 252 -16.50 11.77 -12.41
N GLU A 253 -17.11 10.81 -11.71
CA GLU A 253 -16.52 10.14 -10.56
C GLU A 253 -16.14 8.69 -10.86
N SER A 254 -16.97 7.98 -11.64
CA SER A 254 -16.74 6.57 -11.95
C SER A 254 -15.58 6.33 -12.92
N ILE A 255 -15.43 7.16 -13.97
CA ILE A 255 -14.36 6.99 -14.97
C ILE A 255 -12.96 7.18 -14.35
N PRO A 256 -12.68 8.29 -13.62
CA PRO A 256 -11.36 8.50 -13.02
C PRO A 256 -11.04 7.44 -11.96
N SER A 257 -12.04 7.04 -11.17
CA SER A 257 -11.88 6.00 -10.15
C SER A 257 -11.57 4.64 -10.76
N PHE A 258 -12.29 4.25 -11.82
CA PHE A 258 -12.05 3.00 -12.53
C PHE A 258 -10.66 2.97 -13.15
N LEU A 259 -10.24 4.05 -13.82
CA LEU A 259 -8.89 4.16 -14.38
C LEU A 259 -7.82 4.06 -13.29
N THR A 260 -8.03 4.69 -12.14
CA THR A 260 -7.09 4.61 -11.01
C THR A 260 -6.93 3.16 -10.53
N ILE A 261 -8.05 2.46 -10.28
CA ILE A 261 -8.07 1.06 -9.82
C ILE A 261 -7.40 0.14 -10.84
N LEU A 262 -7.61 0.38 -12.14
CA LEU A 262 -7.11 -0.48 -13.21
C LEU A 262 -5.63 -0.21 -13.54
N VAL A 263 -5.22 1.05 -13.55
CA VAL A 263 -3.85 1.44 -13.92
C VAL A 263 -2.86 1.11 -12.81
N MET A 264 -3.22 1.21 -11.52
CA MET A 264 -2.30 0.90 -10.42
C MET A 264 -1.66 -0.51 -10.56
N PRO A 265 -2.42 -1.61 -10.72
CA PRO A 265 -1.84 -2.93 -10.95
C PRO A 265 -1.13 -3.08 -12.31
N LEU A 266 -1.66 -2.45 -13.37
CA LEU A 266 -1.14 -2.63 -14.73
C LEU A 266 0.16 -1.86 -14.99
N SER A 267 0.30 -0.69 -14.38
CA SER A 267 1.49 0.17 -14.49
C SER A 267 2.60 -0.23 -13.50
N TYR A 268 2.29 -1.17 -12.58
CA TYR A 268 3.19 -1.58 -11.50
C TYR A 268 3.66 -0.42 -10.62
N SER A 269 2.87 0.67 -10.57
CA SER A 269 3.22 1.89 -9.87
C SER A 269 1.96 2.56 -9.36
N ILE A 270 1.86 2.65 -8.03
CA ILE A 270 0.81 3.40 -7.35
C ILE A 270 0.80 4.86 -7.83
N ALA A 271 2.00 5.42 -8.01
CA ALA A 271 2.18 6.78 -8.50
C ALA A 271 1.60 7.00 -9.91
N GLU A 272 1.79 6.05 -10.84
CA GLU A 272 1.22 6.17 -12.19
C GLU A 272 -0.30 6.01 -12.20
N GLY A 273 -0.82 5.06 -11.42
CA GLY A 273 -2.27 4.89 -11.27
C GLY A 273 -2.94 6.14 -10.72
N LEU A 274 -2.36 6.76 -9.69
CA LEU A 274 -2.87 7.99 -9.11
C LEU A 274 -2.70 9.19 -10.04
N ALA A 275 -1.59 9.28 -10.77
CA ALA A 275 -1.38 10.31 -11.79
C ALA A 275 -2.53 10.34 -12.80
N ILE A 276 -2.88 9.18 -13.37
CA ILE A 276 -3.97 9.08 -14.35
C ILE A 276 -5.31 9.45 -13.71
N GLY A 277 -5.56 9.02 -12.46
CA GLY A 277 -6.74 9.41 -11.70
C GLY A 277 -6.89 10.92 -11.51
N PHE A 278 -5.83 11.56 -10.98
CA PHE A 278 -5.81 13.01 -10.71
C PHE A 278 -5.81 13.86 -11.97
N ILE A 279 -5.33 13.38 -13.11
CA ILE A 279 -5.48 14.07 -14.39
C ILE A 279 -6.91 13.93 -14.91
N THR A 280 -7.46 12.71 -14.87
CA THR A 280 -8.75 12.42 -15.51
C THR A 280 -9.92 13.03 -14.75
N TYR A 281 -9.86 13.08 -13.42
CA TYR A 281 -10.94 13.63 -12.59
C TYR A 281 -11.30 15.10 -12.92
N PRO A 282 -10.36 16.06 -12.86
CA PRO A 282 -10.67 17.45 -13.21
C PRO A 282 -11.05 17.62 -14.68
N LEU A 283 -10.44 16.84 -15.57
CA LEU A 283 -10.72 16.90 -17.01
C LEU A 283 -12.18 16.52 -17.33
N ILE A 284 -12.62 15.35 -16.87
CA ILE A 284 -13.99 14.86 -17.14
C ILE A 284 -15.03 15.75 -16.46
N LYS A 285 -14.76 16.17 -15.22
CA LYS A 285 -15.68 17.02 -14.47
C LYS A 285 -15.76 18.45 -15.04
N ALA A 286 -14.70 18.94 -15.67
CA ALA A 286 -14.74 20.16 -16.48
C ALA A 286 -15.59 20.00 -17.73
N PHE A 287 -15.47 18.88 -18.45
CA PHE A 287 -16.34 18.59 -19.62
C PHE A 287 -17.82 18.47 -19.26
N GLN A 288 -18.13 18.07 -18.02
CA GLN A 288 -19.51 18.06 -17.48
C GLN A 288 -20.04 19.46 -17.13
N GLY A 289 -19.23 20.52 -17.27
CA GLY A 289 -19.58 21.90 -16.89
C GLY A 289 -19.48 22.18 -15.38
N LYS A 290 -19.00 21.22 -14.58
CA LYS A 290 -18.89 21.31 -13.11
C LYS A 290 -17.47 21.62 -12.64
N SER A 291 -16.70 22.36 -13.44
CA SER A 291 -15.31 22.73 -13.10
C SER A 291 -15.18 23.52 -11.79
N HIS A 292 -16.23 24.24 -11.39
CA HIS A 292 -16.28 25.03 -10.16
C HIS A 292 -16.39 24.20 -8.87
N GLU A 293 -16.79 22.93 -8.96
CA GLU A 293 -16.84 22.02 -7.79
C GLU A 293 -15.45 21.46 -7.41
N ILE A 294 -14.42 21.77 -8.21
CA ILE A 294 -13.09 21.18 -8.09
C ILE A 294 -12.17 22.18 -7.42
N SER A 295 -11.46 21.75 -6.38
CA SER A 295 -10.47 22.60 -5.73
C SER A 295 -9.31 22.92 -6.67
N ILE A 296 -8.77 24.13 -6.54
CA ILE A 296 -7.59 24.59 -7.30
C ILE A 296 -6.40 23.65 -7.09
N ALA A 297 -6.28 23.04 -5.91
CA ALA A 297 -5.22 22.08 -5.60
C ALA A 297 -5.22 20.87 -6.53
N ILE A 298 -6.40 20.34 -6.88
CA ILE A 298 -6.54 19.18 -7.79
C ILE A 298 -6.12 19.57 -9.22
N TRP A 299 -6.43 20.80 -9.66
CA TRP A 299 -5.97 21.31 -10.95
C TRP A 299 -4.46 21.49 -11.03
N ILE A 300 -3.84 22.04 -9.98
CA ILE A 300 -2.38 22.15 -9.87
C ILE A 300 -1.76 20.75 -9.94
N LEU A 301 -2.32 19.78 -9.21
CA LEU A 301 -1.83 18.42 -9.19
C LEU A 301 -1.91 17.75 -10.57
N ALA A 302 -3.05 17.90 -11.26
CA ALA A 302 -3.21 17.42 -12.63
C ALA A 302 -2.15 18.02 -13.56
N ALA A 303 -1.87 19.33 -13.46
CA ALA A 303 -0.86 19.99 -14.26
C ALA A 303 0.56 19.45 -13.99
N VAL A 304 0.93 19.23 -12.72
CA VAL A 304 2.21 18.64 -12.32
C VAL A 304 2.39 17.23 -12.91
N PHE A 305 1.34 16.39 -12.87
CA PHE A 305 1.40 15.05 -13.44
C PHE A 305 1.47 15.06 -14.97
N VAL A 306 0.73 15.94 -15.64
CA VAL A 306 0.84 16.13 -17.09
C VAL A 306 2.26 16.53 -17.46
N LEU A 307 2.85 17.49 -16.74
CA LEU A 307 4.23 17.91 -16.97
C LEU A 307 5.21 16.75 -16.78
N ARG A 308 5.05 15.95 -15.72
CA ARG A 308 5.87 14.74 -15.49
C ARG A 308 5.80 13.77 -16.68
N PHE A 309 4.61 13.47 -17.18
CA PHE A 309 4.46 12.58 -18.34
C PHE A 309 5.08 13.15 -19.62
N ILE A 310 4.97 14.46 -19.83
CA ILE A 310 5.61 15.14 -20.98
C ILE A 310 7.13 15.04 -20.86
N LEU A 311 7.70 15.34 -19.69
CA LEU A 311 9.15 15.29 -19.47
C LEU A 311 9.71 13.87 -19.65
N LEU A 312 8.98 12.86 -19.15
CA LEU A 312 9.32 11.46 -19.33
C LEU A 312 9.21 11.01 -20.80
N GLY A 313 8.17 11.47 -21.50
CA GLY A 313 7.98 11.22 -22.94
C GLY A 313 9.03 11.89 -23.83
N LEU A 314 9.57 13.04 -23.42
CA LEU A 314 10.65 13.76 -24.11
C LEU A 314 12.05 13.19 -23.79
N GLY A 315 12.17 12.20 -22.89
CA GLY A 315 13.46 11.61 -22.51
C GLY A 315 14.36 12.53 -21.69
N VAL A 316 13.80 13.57 -21.08
CA VAL A 316 14.51 14.55 -20.23
C VAL A 316 14.52 14.10 -18.75
N ALA A 317 13.76 13.06 -18.41
CA ALA A 317 13.59 12.51 -17.06
C ALA A 317 13.75 10.99 -17.04
#